data_AF-A0A7J2HSK7-F1
#
_entry.id   AF-A0A7J2HSK7-F1
#
_cell.length_a   1.000
_cell.length_b   1.000
_cell.length_c   1.000
_cell.angle_alpha   90.00
_cell.angle_beta   90.00
_cell.angle_gamma   90.00
#
_symmetry.space_group_name_H-M   'P 1'
#
loop_
_entity.id
_entity.type
_entity.pdbx_description
1 polymer ?
#
loop_
_entity_poly.entity_id
_entity_poly.type
_entity_poly.pdbx_seq_one_letter_code
_entity_poly.pdbx_strand_id
1 'polypeptide(L)' 'MLLCLAAAYAGKALGLFEKDKLTPKEIAGYTGLNEKVTRARLSELRKAGLVIRSDEGLYGFTSTSLNELFGEGR' A
#
# COMPACT_ATOMS: atom_id res chain seq x y z
N MET A 1 7.98 -1.74 -0.67
CA MET A 1 6.78 -0.89 -0.68
C MET A 1 5.49 -1.70 -0.83
N LEU A 2 5.29 -2.46 -1.92
CA LEU A 2 4.11 -3.32 -2.06
C LEU A 2 3.96 -4.32 -0.92
N LEU A 3 5.07 -4.95 -0.49
CA LEU A 3 5.07 -5.82 0.70
C LEU A 3 4.66 -5.10 1.99
N CYS A 4 4.99 -3.83 2.15
CA CYS A 4 4.58 -3.04 3.32
C CYS A 4 3.06 -2.78 3.29
N LEU A 5 2.53 -2.46 2.10
CA LEU A 5 1.08 -2.29 1.91
C LEU A 5 0.34 -3.64 2.07
N ALA A 6 0.96 -4.76 1.67
CA ALA A 6 0.42 -6.10 1.87
C ALA A 6 0.36 -6.46 3.36
N ALA A 7 1.43 -6.16 4.10
CA ALA A 7 1.44 -6.33 5.55
C ALA A 7 0.38 -5.45 6.23
N ALA A 8 0.21 -4.19 5.81
CA ALA A 8 -0.83 -3.32 6.34
C ALA A 8 -2.24 -3.86 6.07
N TYR A 9 -2.50 -4.28 4.82
CA TYR A 9 -3.78 -4.86 4.42
C TYR A 9 -4.08 -6.15 5.19
N ALA A 10 -3.16 -7.12 5.18
CA ALA A 10 -3.34 -8.39 5.88
C ALA A 10 -3.45 -8.21 7.40
N GLY A 11 -2.61 -7.34 7.98
CA GLY A 11 -2.66 -7.02 9.40
C GLY A 11 -3.99 -6.41 9.83
N LYS A 12 -4.59 -5.53 9.01
CA LYS A 12 -5.95 -5.02 9.26
C LYS A 12 -7.00 -6.12 9.14
N ALA A 13 -6.92 -6.96 8.11
CA ALA A 13 -7.87 -8.05 7.88
C ALA A 13 -7.85 -9.09 9.03
N LEU A 14 -6.68 -9.32 9.62
CA LEU A 14 -6.49 -10.21 10.78
C LEU A 14 -6.78 -9.54 12.13
N GLY A 15 -7.17 -8.26 12.14
CA GLY A 15 -7.41 -7.50 13.38
C GLY A 15 -6.16 -7.16 14.18
N LEU A 16 -4.97 -7.33 13.59
CA LEU A 16 -3.67 -7.02 14.22
C LEU A 16 -3.32 -5.54 14.13
N PHE A 17 -3.74 -4.87 13.06
CA PHE A 17 -3.50 -3.44 12.84
C PHE A 17 -4.80 -2.64 12.75
N GLU A 18 -4.74 -1.38 13.18
CA GLU A 18 -5.89 -0.48 13.15
C GLU A 18 -6.21 0.04 11.75
N LYS A 19 -5.22 0.07 10.84
CA LYS A 19 -5.35 0.62 9.49
C LYS A 19 -4.73 -0.28 8.43
N ASP A 20 -5.33 -0.26 7.24
CA ASP A 20 -4.90 -0.97 6.03
C ASP A 20 -4.10 -0.09 5.06
N LYS A 21 -4.00 1.22 5.34
CA LYS A 21 -3.31 2.21 4.53
C LYS A 21 -2.15 2.84 5.30
N LEU A 22 -1.12 3.24 4.56
CA LEU A 22 0.10 3.83 5.13
C LEU A 22 0.41 5.18 4.49
N THR A 23 0.97 6.09 5.27
CA THR A 23 1.52 7.35 4.75
C THR A 23 2.85 7.10 4.02
N PRO A 24 3.28 8.00 3.10
CA PRO A 24 4.60 7.90 2.47
C PRO A 24 5.75 7.89 3.49
N LYS A 25 5.60 8.60 4.62
CA LYS A 25 6.60 8.65 5.69
C LYS A 25 6.75 7.31 6.39
N GLU A 26 5.65 6.62 6.68
CA GLU A 26 5.68 5.27 7.28
C GLU A 26 6.32 4.26 6.33
N ILE A 27 5.92 4.28 5.05
CA ILE A 27 6.49 3.39 4.03
C ILE A 27 7.99 3.65 3.87
N ALA A 28 8.42 4.90 3.86
CA ALA A 28 9.84 5.27 3.83
C ALA A 28 10.58 4.69 5.05
N GLY A 29 10.01 4.85 6.26
CA GLY A 29 10.56 4.29 7.49
C GLY A 29 10.70 2.76 7.45
N TYR A 30 9.69 2.05 6.98
CA TYR A 30 9.72 0.57 6.90
C TYR A 30 10.66 0.03 5.83
N THR A 31 10.88 0.79 4.76
CA THR A 31 11.71 0.35 3.62
C THR A 31 13.15 0.86 3.68
N GLY A 32 13.46 1.79 4.59
CA GLY A 32 14.74 2.49 4.62
C GLY A 32 14.97 3.44 3.43
N LEU A 33 13.94 3.68 2.61
CA LEU A 33 14.05 4.58 1.46
C LEU A 33 13.84 6.04 1.88
N ASN A 34 14.45 6.95 1.12
CA ASN A 34 14.15 8.38 1.26
C ASN A 34 12.70 8.68 0.89
N GLU A 35 12.02 9.53 1.67
CA GLU A 35 10.60 9.85 1.47
C GLU A 35 10.28 10.41 0.08
N LYS A 36 11.18 11.21 -0.52
CA LYS A 36 11.00 11.75 -1.89
C LYS A 36 10.99 10.62 -2.92
N VAL A 37 11.87 9.64 -2.76
CA VAL A 37 11.93 8.44 -3.61
C VAL A 37 10.66 7.60 -3.40
N THR A 38 10.25 7.39 -2.16
CA THR A 38 9.01 6.68 -1.81
C THR A 38 7.80 7.33 -2.48
N ARG A 39 7.65 8.65 -2.41
CA ARG A 39 6.56 9.39 -3.07
C ARG A 39 6.59 9.24 -4.58
N ALA A 40 7.76 9.33 -5.21
CA ALA A 40 7.90 9.13 -6.65
C ALA A 40 7.46 7.71 -7.05
N ARG A 41 7.92 6.68 -6.34
CA ARG A 41 7.55 5.28 -6.62
C ARG A 41 6.06 5.01 -6.36
N LEU A 42 5.47 5.59 -5.32
CA LEU A 42 4.03 5.49 -5.07
C LEU A 42 3.20 6.15 -6.17
N SER A 43 3.69 7.25 -6.75
CA SER A 43 3.04 7.88 -7.92
C SER A 43 3.02 6.93 -9.11
N GLU A 44 4.13 6.25 -9.40
CA GLU A 44 4.19 5.27 -10.50
C GLU A 44 3.28 4.07 -10.26
N LEU A 45 3.25 3.52 -9.03
CA LEU A 45 2.31 2.45 -8.68
C LEU A 45 0.85 2.86 -8.81
N ARG A 46 0.52 4.12 -8.47
CA ARG A 46 -0.83 4.66 -8.62
C ARG A 46 -1.22 4.78 -10.08
N LYS A 47 -0.32 5.29 -10.93
CA LYS A 47 -0.54 5.35 -12.39
C LYS A 47 -0.73 3.96 -12.99
N ALA A 48 -0.05 2.95 -12.46
CA ALA A 48 -0.21 1.55 -12.84
C ALA A 48 -1.50 0.90 -12.30
N GLY A 49 -2.33 1.62 -11.53
CA GLY A 49 -3.59 1.08 -10.98
C GLY A 49 -3.41 0.11 -9.81
N LEU A 50 -2.19 -0.02 -9.27
CA LEU A 50 -1.88 -0.96 -8.19
C LEU A 50 -2.21 -0.41 -6.80
N VAL A 51 -2.20 0.92 -6.64
CA VAL A 51 -2.50 1.56 -5.35
C VAL A 51 -3.44 2.74 -5.52
N ILE A 52 -4.28 2.99 -4.51
CA ILE A 52 -5.05 4.23 -4.36
C ILE A 52 -4.39 5.15 -3.34
N ARG A 53 -4.64 6.46 -3.49
CA ARG A 53 -4.33 7.48 -2.48
C ARG A 53 -5.65 7.99 -1.90
N SER A 54 -5.82 7.95 -0.58
CA SER A 54 -6.95 8.58 0.10
C SER A 54 -6.83 10.11 0.10
N ASP A 55 -7.92 10.80 0.44
CA ASP A 55 -7.93 12.26 0.55
C ASP A 55 -6.96 12.78 1.62
N GLU A 56 -6.77 12.01 2.69
CA GLU A 56 -5.77 12.25 3.75
C GLU A 56 -4.33 11.93 3.31
N GLY A 57 -4.15 11.40 2.10
CA GLY A 57 -2.85 11.13 1.50
C GLY A 57 -2.20 9.81 1.90
N LEU A 58 -2.96 8.87 2.47
CA LEU A 58 -2.50 7.51 2.74
C LEU A 58 -2.64 6.64 1.48
N TYR A 59 -1.78 5.65 1.36
CA TYR A 59 -1.77 4.70 0.25
C TYR A 59 -2.21 3.32 0.71
N GLY A 60 -2.99 2.64 -0.14
CA GLY A 60 -3.40 1.24 0.01
C GLY A 60 -3.62 0.60 -1.35
N PHE A 61 -3.88 -0.70 -1.37
CA PHE A 61 -4.18 -1.40 -2.62
C PHE A 61 -5.52 -0.99 -3.23
N THR A 62 -5.61 -1.09 -4.55
CA THR A 62 -6.91 -1.04 -5.24
C THR A 62 -7.62 -2.39 -5.10
N SER A 63 -8.95 -2.42 -5.12
CA SER A 63 -9.71 -3.68 -5.09
C SER A 63 -9.32 -4.63 -6.24
N THR A 64 -9.03 -4.07 -7.42
CA THR A 64 -8.54 -4.84 -8.57
C THR A 64 -7.19 -5.49 -8.27
N SER A 65 -6.23 -4.72 -7.77
CA SER A 65 -4.90 -5.27 -7.42
C SER A 65 -4.97 -6.31 -6.30
N LEU A 66 -5.91 -6.19 -5.36
CA LEU A 66 -6.12 -7.22 -4.34
C LEU A 66 -6.65 -8.52 -4.95
N ASN A 67 -7.59 -8.45 -5.89
CA ASN A 67 -8.06 -9.64 -6.60
C ASN A 67 -6.95 -10.29 -7.44
N GLU A 68 -6.06 -9.52 -8.05
CA GLU A 68 -4.94 -10.07 -8.83
C GLU A 68 -3.83 -10.66 -7.95
N LEU A 69 -3.54 -10.04 -6.80
CA LEU A 69 -2.44 -10.44 -5.91
C LEU A 69 -2.85 -11.53 -4.90
N PHE A 70 -4.11 -11.52 -4.46
CA PHE A 70 -4.61 -12.37 -3.38
C PHE A 70 -5.91 -13.10 -3.74
N GLY A 71 -6.46 -12.89 -4.93
CA GLY A 71 -7.56 -13.70 -5.41
C GLY A 71 -7.04 -15.08 -5.80
N GLU A 72 -7.40 -16.09 -5.02
CA GLU A 72 -7.43 -17.46 -5.52
C GLU A 72 -8.35 -17.48 -6.75
N GLY A 73 -7.84 -18.04 -7.86
CA GLY A 73 -8.70 -18.48 -8.95
C GLY A 73 -9.80 -19.35 -8.36
N ARG A 74 -11.04 -18.88 -8.50
CA ARG A 74 -12.22 -19.71 -8.20
C ARG A 74 -12.22 -20.97 -9.05
#